data_AF-A0A846BQH7-F1
#
_entry.id   AF-A0A846BQH7-F1
#
_cell.length_a   1.000
_cell.length_b   1.000
_cell.length_c   1.000
_cell.angle_alpha   90.00
_cell.angle_beta   90.00
_cell.angle_gamma   90.00
#
_symmetry.space_group_name_H-M   'P 1'
#
loop_
_entity.id
_entity.type
_entity.pdbx_description
1 polymer ?
#
loop_
_entity_poly.entity_id
_entity_poly.type
_entity_poly.pdbx_seq_one_letter_code
_entity_poly.pdbx_strand_id
1 'polypeptide(L)'
;MNILIVTLGSRGDVQPYVALGKGLKEAGHQVTVCTSAVFQSFITNHGLDYGYMNNELIQLIDSDAGREALENTNNLWGTIRTTIKLFQR
;
A
#
# COMPACT_ATOMS: atom_id res chain seq x y z
N MET A 1 -20.23 8.84 -7.85
CA MET A 1 -19.14 8.21 -8.62
C MET A 1 -18.62 6.99 -7.86
N ASN A 2 -17.95 6.07 -8.55
CA ASN A 2 -17.24 4.96 -7.91
C ASN A 2 -15.77 5.35 -7.82
N ILE A 3 -15.23 5.41 -6.61
CA ILE A 3 -13.87 5.88 -6.33
C ILE A 3 -13.09 4.75 -5.67
N LEU A 4 -11.97 4.39 -6.28
CA LEU A 4 -10.99 3.47 -5.71
C LEU A 4 -9.82 4.27 -5.16
N ILE A 5 -9.53 4.12 -3.87
CA ILE A 5 -8.36 4.69 -3.23
C ILE A 5 -7.38 3.56 -2.92
N VAL A 6 -6.19 3.60 -3.52
CA VAL A 6 -5.14 2.61 -3.28
C VAL A 6 -4.10 3.23 -2.35
N THR A 7 -3.78 2.55 -1.26
CA THR A 7 -2.75 3.00 -0.31
C THR A 7 -2.01 1.80 0.29
N LEU A 8 -0.73 1.99 0.59
CA LEU A 8 0.18 1.00 1.14
C LEU A 8 1.06 1.66 2.20
N GLY A 9 1.42 0.91 3.23
CA GLY A 9 2.29 1.39 4.30
C GLY A 9 1.75 1.10 5.69
N SER A 10 2.18 1.92 6.64
CA SER A 10 1.79 1.87 8.04
C SER A 10 0.37 2.41 8.27
N ARG A 11 -0.11 2.35 9.51
CA ARG A 11 -1.38 2.99 9.89
C ARG A 11 -1.38 4.50 9.63
N GLY A 12 -0.23 5.16 9.77
CA GLY A 12 -0.08 6.59 9.48
C GLY A 12 -0.32 6.92 8.01
N ASP A 13 0.03 6.00 7.11
CA ASP A 13 -0.19 6.12 5.68
C ASP A 13 -1.65 5.85 5.31
N VAL A 14 -2.30 4.87 5.96
CA VAL A 14 -3.68 4.45 5.63
C VAL A 14 -4.76 5.40 6.20
N GLN A 15 -4.56 5.92 7.41
CA GLN A 15 -5.58 6.70 8.12
C GLN A 15 -6.06 7.97 7.39
N PRO A 16 -5.20 8.78 6.75
CA PRO A 16 -5.64 9.95 5.97
C PRO A 16 -6.59 9.57 4.83
N TYR A 17 -6.37 8.43 4.17
CA TYR A 17 -7.22 7.96 3.07
C TYR A 17 -8.57 7.44 3.55
N VAL A 18 -8.63 6.86 4.75
CA VAL A 18 -9.92 6.52 5.39
C VAL A 18 -10.70 7.79 5.72
N ALA A 19 -10.03 8.84 6.24
CA ALA A 19 -10.68 10.13 6.50
C ALA A 19 -11.20 10.78 5.21
N LEU A 20 -10.39 10.79 4.14
CA LEU A 20 -10.80 11.25 2.81
C LEU A 20 -11.99 10.44 2.28
N GLY A 21 -11.92 9.11 2.38
CA GLY A 21 -12.97 8.22 1.90
C GLY A 21 -14.30 8.47 2.59
N LYS A 22 -14.29 8.77 3.90
CA LYS A 22 -15.50 9.18 4.63
C LYS A 22 -16.10 10.47 4.07
N GLY A 23 -15.30 11.52 3.87
CA GLY A 23 -15.78 12.77 3.29
C GLY A 23 -16.36 12.59 1.89
N LEU A 24 -15.72 11.78 1.04
CA LEU A 24 -16.23 11.43 -0.30
C LEU A 24 -17.54 10.65 -0.22
N LYS A 25 -17.68 9.72 0.74
CA LYS A 25 -18.91 8.98 0.97
C LYS A 25 -20.04 9.92 1.43
N GLU A 26 -19.76 10.83 2.35
CA GLU A 26 -20.71 11.86 2.81
C GLU A 26 -21.16 12.78 1.66
N ALA A 27 -20.30 13.03 0.68
CA ALA A 27 -20.63 13.74 -0.56
C ALA A 27 -21.44 12.90 -1.59
N GLY A 28 -21.84 11.67 -1.24
CA GLY A 28 -22.68 10.82 -2.08
C GLY A 28 -21.90 9.96 -3.09
N HIS A 29 -20.62 9.66 -2.83
CA HIS A 29 -19.83 8.75 -3.66
C HIS A 29 -19.74 7.35 -3.05
N GLN A 30 -19.59 6.33 -3.90
CA GLN A 30 -19.21 4.98 -3.47
C GLN A 30 -17.69 4.91 -3.43
N VAL A 31 -17.13 4.48 -2.30
CA VAL A 31 -15.70 4.54 -2.05
C VAL A 31 -15.20 3.19 -1.57
N THR A 32 -14.24 2.64 -2.31
CA THR A 32 -13.50 1.44 -1.94
C THR A 32 -12.06 1.83 -1.59
N VAL A 33 -11.59 1.42 -0.42
CA VAL A 33 -10.18 1.57 -0.03
C VAL A 33 -9.48 0.23 -0.20
N CYS A 34 -8.48 0.21 -1.08
CA CYS A 34 -7.68 -0.96 -1.40
C CYS A 34 -6.31 -0.89 -0.72
N THR A 35 -6.05 -1.85 0.17
CA THR A 35 -4.81 -1.92 0.96
C THR A 35 -4.63 -3.32 1.58
N SER A 36 -3.57 -3.49 2.38
CA SER A 36 -3.28 -4.71 3.13
C SER A 36 -4.48 -5.23 3.93
N ALA A 37 -4.64 -6.56 3.96
CA ALA A 37 -5.68 -7.26 4.72
C ALA A 37 -5.74 -6.87 6.21
N VAL A 38 -4.63 -6.45 6.81
CA VAL A 38 -4.58 -6.02 8.21
C VAL A 38 -5.45 -4.80 8.50
N PHE A 39 -5.78 -4.00 7.49
CA PHE A 39 -6.63 -2.80 7.63
C PHE A 39 -8.09 -3.03 7.24
N GLN A 40 -8.48 -4.25 6.85
CA GLN A 40 -9.86 -4.53 6.44
C GLN A 40 -10.86 -4.08 7.49
N SER A 41 -10.71 -4.52 8.74
CA SER A 41 -11.61 -4.12 9.83
C SER A 41 -11.58 -2.62 10.10
N PHE A 42 -10.42 -1.98 9.98
CA PHE A 42 -10.30 -0.53 10.15
C PHE A 42 -11.14 0.22 9.12
N ILE A 43 -11.09 -0.20 7.86
CA ILE A 43 -11.84 0.38 6.74
C ILE A 43 -13.34 0.14 6.89
N THR A 44 -13.76 -1.12 7.08
CA THR A 44 -15.18 -1.48 7.16
C THR A 44 -15.87 -0.88 8.38
N ASN A 45 -15.16 -0.73 9.51
CA ASN A 45 -15.70 -0.06 10.70
C ASN A 45 -15.96 1.43 10.49
N HIS A 46 -15.37 2.04 9.46
CA HIS A 46 -15.63 3.43 9.05
C HIS A 46 -16.68 3.51 7.94
N GLY A 47 -17.34 2.39 7.61
CA GLY A 47 -18.39 2.31 6.62
C GLY A 47 -17.91 2.43 5.18
N LEU A 48 -16.62 2.21 4.89
CA LEU A 48 -16.09 2.20 3.54
C LEU A 48 -16.02 0.77 3.00
N ASP A 49 -16.08 0.61 1.68
CA ASP A 49 -15.86 -0.70 1.05
C ASP A 49 -14.37 -1.04 1.07
N TYR A 50 -14.05 -2.33 1.22
CA TYR A 50 -12.68 -2.82 1.28
C TYR A 50 -12.28 -3.51 -0.02
N GLY A 51 -11.15 -3.10 -0.59
CA GLY A 51 -10.47 -3.79 -1.68
C GLY A 51 -9.25 -4.56 -1.16
N TYR A 52 -9.15 -5.85 -1.48
CA TYR A 52 -8.00 -6.64 -1.09
C TYR A 52 -6.77 -6.31 -1.93
N MET A 53 -5.63 -6.10 -1.26
CA MET A 53 -4.31 -6.08 -1.85
C MET A 53 -3.39 -7.01 -1.05
N ASN A 54 -2.54 -7.77 -1.76
CA ASN A 54 -1.59 -8.66 -1.11
C ASN A 54 -0.45 -7.86 -0.44
N ASN A 55 0.26 -8.50 0.50
CA ASN A 55 1.33 -7.87 1.28
C ASN A 55 2.72 -8.06 0.67
N GLU A 56 2.81 -8.61 -0.54
CA GLU A 56 4.10 -9.01 -1.13
C GLU A 56 5.06 -7.83 -1.26
N LEU A 57 4.57 -6.63 -1.63
CA LEU A 57 5.42 -5.45 -1.71
C LEU A 57 5.98 -5.04 -0.34
N ILE A 58 5.16 -5.09 0.71
CA ILE A 58 5.58 -4.76 2.08
C ILE A 58 6.58 -5.81 2.58
N GLN A 59 6.32 -7.09 2.35
CA GLN A 59 7.22 -8.18 2.70
C GLN A 59 8.56 -8.10 1.95
N LEU A 60 8.53 -7.68 0.68
CA LEU A 60 9.74 -7.47 -0.10
C LEU A 60 10.58 -6.34 0.51
N ILE A 61 9.95 -5.22 0.89
CA ILE A 61 10.63 -4.08 1.53
C ILE A 61 11.22 -4.49 2.89
N ASP A 62 10.49 -5.28 3.68
CA ASP A 62 10.94 -5.76 4.99
C ASP A 62 11.99 -6.86 4.93
N SER A 63 12.15 -7.52 3.78
CA SER A 63 13.17 -8.55 3.59
C SER A 63 14.59 -7.97 3.68
N ASP A 64 15.56 -8.80 4.02
CA ASP A 64 16.97 -8.40 4.05
C ASP A 64 17.43 -7.81 2.70
N ALA A 65 16.93 -8.36 1.59
CA ALA A 65 17.21 -7.85 0.25
C ALA A 65 16.55 -6.49 -0.01
N GLY A 66 15.36 -6.23 0.52
CA GLY A 66 14.66 -4.95 0.43
C GLY A 66 15.36 -3.87 1.24
N ARG A 67 15.80 -4.20 2.46
CA ARG A 67 16.58 -3.31 3.32
C ARG A 67 17.93 -2.98 2.71
N GLU A 68 18.66 -3.97 2.21
CA GLU A 68 19.93 -3.76 1.51
C GLU A 68 19.75 -2.87 0.27
N ALA A 69 18.65 -3.02 -0.46
CA ALA A 69 18.34 -2.17 -1.62
C ALA A 69 18.03 -0.72 -1.22
N LEU A 70 17.30 -0.49 -0.12
CA LEU A 70 16.98 0.85 0.40
C LEU A 70 18.21 1.56 0.99
N GLU A 71 19.04 0.83 1.74
CA GLU A 71 20.27 1.35 2.34
C GLU A 71 21.31 1.74 1.29
N ASN A 72 21.36 1.04 0.15
CA ASN A 72 22.33 1.26 -0.92
C ASN A 72 21.89 2.23 -2.04
N THR A 73 20.88 3.06 -1.81
CA THR A 73 20.34 4.02 -2.81
C THR A 73 21.40 5.03 -3.33
N ASN A 74 22.59 5.10 -2.73
CA ASN A 74 23.72 5.90 -3.22
C ASN A 74 24.50 5.28 -4.40
N ASN A 75 24.19 4.07 -4.86
CA ASN A 75 24.89 3.43 -5.98
C ASN A 75 23.93 2.79 -7.00
N LEU A 76 23.59 3.55 -8.06
CA LEU A 76 22.78 3.14 -9.22
C LEU A 76 23.13 1.76 -9.81
N TRP A 77 24.41 1.37 -9.76
CA TRP A 77 24.88 0.05 -10.21
C TRP A 77 24.36 -1.11 -9.34
N GLY A 78 24.18 -0.88 -8.04
CA GLY A 78 23.57 -1.83 -7.11
C GLY A 78 22.09 -2.04 -7.44
N THR A 79 21.37 -0.96 -7.72
CA THR A 79 19.93 -0.99 -8.05
C THR A 79 19.66 -1.77 -9.35
N ILE A 80 20.51 -1.61 -10.37
CA ILE A 80 20.39 -2.37 -11.64
C ILE A 80 20.60 -3.87 -11.39
N ARG A 81 21.61 -4.24 -10.60
CA ARG A 81 21.92 -5.65 -10.29
C ARG A 81 20.83 -6.32 -9.45
N THR A 82 20.25 -5.61 -8.49
CA THR A 82 19.14 -6.12 -7.67
C THR A 82 17.86 -6.28 -8.47
N THR A 83 17.55 -5.33 -9.35
CA THR A 83 16.40 -5.42 -10.27
C THR A 83 16.50 -6.63 -11.21
N ILE A 84 17.69 -6.89 -11.78
CA ILE A 84 17.91 -8.06 -12.66
C ILE A 84 17.71 -9.39 -11.91
N LYS A 85 18.12 -9.48 -10.64
CA LYS A 85 17.91 -10.70 -9.82
C LYS A 85 16.45 -10.94 -9.45
N LEU A 86 15.67 -9.89 -9.23
CA LEU A 86 14.25 -10.01 -8.91
C LEU A 86 13.41 -10.47 -10.13
N PHE A 87 13.83 -10.13 -11.35
CA PHE A 87 13.19 -10.57 -12.60
C PHE A 87 13.54 -12.03 -13.02
N GLN A 88 14.46 -12.69 -12.33
CA GLN A 88 14.94 -14.05 -12.66
C GLN A 88 14.50 -15.14 -11.67
N ARG A 89 13.49 -14.88 -10.83
CA ARG A 89 12.78 -15.94 -10.08
C ARG A 89 11.54 -16.41 -10.83
#